data_AF-A0A2V2C826-F1
#
_entry.id   AF-A0A2V2C826-F1
#
_cell.length_a   1.000
_cell.length_b   1.000
_cell.length_c   1.000
_cell.angle_alpha   90.00
_cell.angle_beta   90.00
_cell.angle_gamma   90.00
#
_symmetry.space_group_name_H-M   'P 1'
#
loop_
_entity.id
_entity.type
_entity.pdbx_description
1 polymer ?
#
loop_
_entity_poly.entity_id
_entity_poly.type
_entity_poly.pdbx_seq_one_letter_code
_entity_poly.pdbx_strand_id
1 'polypeptide(L)'
;MKREIIAGGLLLFLIAGSLLNIRRVEVLTETVAACALRSERHAARGDFEAALKALDQGLEIWDKAHGYTNVFIRHPELDAAYEAFYEIRAVLLQKDEEAVPGAYAKLLYRLDCMAFMERLSAGSIF
;
A
#
# COMPACT_ATOMS: atom_id res chain seq x y z
N MET A 1 -23.12 34.68 10.96
CA MET A 1 -21.78 35.29 10.91
C MET A 1 -20.71 34.48 11.66
N LYS A 2 -20.52 34.59 13.00
CA LYS A 2 -19.46 33.81 13.70
C LYS A 2 -19.62 32.28 13.57
N ARG A 3 -20.85 31.78 13.65
CA ARG A 3 -21.16 30.34 13.53
C ARG A 3 -20.92 29.80 12.11
N GLU A 4 -21.20 30.60 11.08
CA GLU A 4 -20.96 30.22 9.68
C GLU A 4 -19.47 30.22 9.36
N ILE A 5 -18.69 31.16 9.91
CA ILE A 5 -17.23 31.17 9.77
C ILE A 5 -16.62 29.93 10.44
N ILE A 6 -17.11 29.54 11.63
CA ILE A 6 -16.67 28.32 12.32
C ILE A 6 -17.04 27.08 11.50
N ALA A 7 -18.27 27.02 10.98
CA ALA A 7 -18.71 25.88 10.16
C ALA A 7 -17.91 25.78 8.85
N GLY A 8 -17.69 26.91 8.16
CA GLY A 8 -16.88 26.96 6.94
C GLY A 8 -15.41 26.59 7.19
N GLY A 9 -14.84 27.05 8.30
CA GLY A 9 -13.49 26.67 8.74
C GLY A 9 -13.37 25.18 9.03
N LEU A 10 -14.35 24.60 9.74
CA LEU A 10 -14.40 23.17 10.02
C LEU A 10 -14.52 22.34 8.73
N LEU A 11 -15.35 22.78 7.79
CA LEU A 11 -15.51 22.09 6.50
C LEU A 11 -14.19 22.08 5.70
N LEU A 12 -13.52 23.23 5.61
CA LEU A 12 -12.22 23.32 4.94
C LEU A 12 -11.16 22.44 5.62
N PHE A 13 -11.17 22.38 6.95
CA PHE A 13 -10.27 21.52 7.71
C PHE A 13 -10.51 20.03 7.40
N LEU A 14 -11.76 19.58 7.36
CA LEU A 14 -12.10 18.20 7.00
C LEU A 14 -11.70 17.84 5.57
N ILE A 15 -11.93 18.74 4.61
CA ILE A 15 -11.53 18.55 3.21
C ILE A 15 -10.00 18.44 3.11
N ALA A 16 -9.27 19.36 3.74
CA ALA A 16 -7.82 19.34 3.73
C ALA A 16 -7.26 18.06 4.40
N GLY A 17 -7.82 17.66 5.54
CA GLY A 17 -7.46 16.42 6.22
C GLY A 17 -7.69 15.17 5.36
N SER A 18 -8.83 15.11 4.67
CA SER A 18 -9.16 13.99 3.76
C SER A 18 -8.18 13.93 2.57
N LEU A 19 -7.87 15.06 1.94
CA LEU A 19 -6.91 15.09 0.82
C LEU A 19 -5.50 14.66 1.26
N LEU A 20 -5.08 15.06 2.46
CA LEU A 20 -3.80 14.63 3.03
C LEU A 20 -3.79 13.13 3.31
N ASN A 21 -4.89 12.57 3.80
CA ASN A 21 -5.04 11.13 4.03
C ASN A 21 -4.88 10.34 2.74
N ILE A 22 -5.62 10.73 1.69
CA ILE A 22 -5.60 10.06 0.38
C ILE A 22 -4.19 10.06 -0.20
N ARG A 23 -3.54 11.23 -0.25
CA ARG A 23 -2.17 11.32 -0.77
C ARG A 23 -1.18 10.46 0.00
N ARG A 24 -1.37 10.34 1.32
CA ARG A 24 -0.45 9.57 2.15
C ARG A 24 -0.63 8.06 1.96
N VAL A 25 -1.86 7.60 1.69
CA VAL A 25 -2.08 6.21 1.27
C VAL A 25 -1.50 5.95 -0.12
N GLU A 26 -1.74 6.83 -1.09
CA GLU A 26 -1.17 6.69 -2.45
C GLU A 26 0.36 6.57 -2.40
N VAL A 27 1.04 7.50 -1.74
CA VAL A 27 2.52 7.49 -1.61
C VAL A 27 3.01 6.22 -0.91
N LEU A 28 2.30 5.75 0.13
CA LEU A 28 2.66 4.52 0.82
C LEU A 28 2.56 3.31 -0.13
N THR A 29 1.42 3.15 -0.80
CA THR A 29 1.18 2.03 -1.73
C THR A 29 2.13 2.04 -2.91
N GLU A 30 2.43 3.22 -3.49
CA GLU A 30 3.39 3.37 -4.59
C GLU A 30 4.81 3.02 -4.16
N THR A 31 5.24 3.47 -2.98
CA THR A 31 6.57 3.18 -2.45
C THR A 31 6.75 1.68 -2.22
N VAL A 32 5.75 1.03 -1.63
CA VAL A 32 5.76 -0.41 -1.38
C VAL A 32 5.73 -1.20 -2.69
N ALA A 33 4.90 -0.79 -3.66
CA ALA A 33 4.85 -1.40 -4.98
C ALA A 33 6.21 -1.29 -5.70
N ALA A 34 6.89 -0.15 -5.58
CA ALA A 34 8.23 0.03 -6.14
C ALA A 34 9.26 -0.94 -5.53
N CYS A 35 9.21 -1.18 -4.21
CA CYS A 35 10.03 -2.19 -3.55
C CYS A 35 9.70 -3.61 -4.07
N ALA A 36 8.42 -3.96 -4.19
CA ALA A 36 7.98 -5.25 -4.71
C ALA A 36 8.45 -5.48 -6.16
N LEU A 37 8.28 -4.50 -7.06
CA LEU A 37 8.77 -4.56 -8.44
C LEU A 37 10.31 -4.64 -8.53
N ARG A 38 11.02 -4.03 -7.58
CA ARG A 38 12.48 -4.17 -7.51
C ARG A 38 12.87 -5.58 -7.07
N SER A 39 12.17 -6.12 -6.09
CA SER A 39 12.33 -7.49 -5.60
C SER A 39 12.07 -8.51 -6.70
N GLU A 40 10.97 -8.37 -7.44
CA GLU A 40 10.63 -9.21 -8.59
C GLU A 40 11.73 -9.19 -9.66
N ARG A 41 12.29 -8.01 -9.97
CA ARG A 41 13.41 -7.89 -10.94
C ARG A 41 14.69 -8.58 -10.48
N HIS A 42 14.96 -8.64 -9.17
CA HIS A 42 16.08 -9.40 -8.62
C HIS A 42 15.82 -10.91 -8.72
N ALA A 43 14.60 -11.35 -8.36
CA ALA A 43 14.18 -12.75 -8.47
C ALA A 43 14.25 -13.26 -9.91
N ALA A 44 13.79 -12.46 -10.89
CA ALA A 44 13.86 -12.79 -12.32
C ALA A 44 15.30 -12.93 -12.87
N ARG A 45 16.31 -12.46 -12.13
CA ARG A 45 17.74 -12.63 -12.45
C ARG A 45 18.38 -13.78 -11.67
N GLY A 46 17.60 -14.54 -10.90
CA GLY A 46 18.08 -15.59 -10.00
C GLY A 46 18.72 -15.07 -8.71
N ASP A 47 18.69 -13.75 -8.46
CA ASP A 47 19.27 -13.12 -7.27
C ASP A 47 18.22 -13.04 -6.15
N PHE A 48 17.90 -14.21 -5.56
CA PHE A 48 16.88 -14.34 -4.53
C PHE A 48 17.25 -13.63 -3.22
N GLU A 49 18.55 -13.46 -2.92
CA GLU A 49 18.99 -12.74 -1.74
C GLU A 49 18.71 -11.24 -1.86
N ALA A 50 19.04 -10.64 -3.01
CA ALA A 50 18.68 -9.25 -3.27
C ALA A 50 17.18 -9.04 -3.39
N ALA A 51 16.44 -10.04 -3.91
CA ALA A 51 14.98 -10.02 -3.92
C ALA A 51 14.43 -9.94 -2.49
N LEU A 52 14.79 -10.89 -1.62
CA LEU A 52 14.35 -10.89 -0.22
C LEU A 52 14.65 -9.55 0.49
N LYS A 53 15.85 -9.00 0.28
CA LYS A 53 16.22 -7.70 0.86
C LYS A 53 15.33 -6.54 0.36
N ALA A 54 14.98 -6.53 -0.93
CA ALA A 54 14.08 -5.52 -1.49
C ALA A 54 12.63 -5.71 -1.02
N LEU A 55 12.17 -6.95 -0.86
CA LEU A 55 10.87 -7.27 -0.29
C LEU A 55 10.77 -6.82 1.17
N ASP A 56 11.79 -7.13 1.99
CA ASP A 56 11.87 -6.76 3.40
C ASP A 56 11.88 -5.23 3.58
N GLN A 57 12.51 -4.48 2.66
CA GLN A 57 12.41 -3.01 2.65
C GLN A 57 10.97 -2.52 2.45
N GLY A 58 10.23 -3.15 1.54
CA GLY A 58 8.81 -2.84 1.33
C GLY A 58 7.98 -3.15 2.58
N LEU A 59 8.23 -4.29 3.22
CA LEU A 59 7.56 -4.68 4.46
C LEU A 59 7.89 -3.74 5.62
N GLU A 60 9.14 -3.29 5.77
CA GLU A 60 9.54 -2.33 6.81
C GLU A 60 8.85 -0.97 6.62
N ILE A 61 8.69 -0.52 5.37
CA ILE A 61 7.94 0.71 5.05
C ILE A 61 6.47 0.55 5.40
N TRP A 62 5.88 -0.61 5.09
CA TRP A 62 4.51 -0.95 5.46
C TRP A 62 4.32 -1.00 6.98
N ASP A 63 5.23 -1.63 7.71
CA ASP A 63 5.20 -1.73 9.18
C ASP A 63 5.38 -0.37 9.86
N LYS A 64 6.24 0.50 9.35
CA LYS A 64 6.37 1.87 9.88
C LYS A 64 5.09 2.67 9.69
N ALA A 65 4.29 2.33 8.68
CA ALA A 65 2.99 2.93 8.47
C ALA A 65 1.90 2.32 9.37
N HIS A 66 2.14 1.20 10.06
CA HIS A 66 1.16 0.45 10.87
C HIS A 66 0.37 1.31 11.88
N GLY A 67 1.02 2.31 12.49
CA GLY A 67 0.33 3.24 13.41
C GLY A 67 -0.64 4.20 12.72
N TYR A 68 -0.38 4.58 11.47
CA TYR A 68 -1.26 5.40 10.63
C TYR A 68 -2.36 4.54 9.98
N THR A 69 -1.97 3.36 9.49
CA THR A 69 -2.88 2.50 8.74
C THR A 69 -3.94 1.83 9.61
N ASN A 70 -3.70 1.58 10.90
CA ASN A 70 -4.73 1.06 11.82
C ASN A 70 -5.94 2.00 12.03
N VAL A 71 -5.79 3.31 11.75
CA VAL A 71 -6.89 4.27 11.89
C VAL A 71 -7.63 4.50 10.56
N PHE A 72 -6.89 4.48 9.45
CA PHE A 72 -7.39 4.92 8.14
C PHE A 72 -7.54 3.79 7.11
N ILE A 73 -6.82 2.69 7.26
CA ILE A 73 -6.95 1.51 6.39
C ILE A 73 -7.80 0.45 7.09
N ARG A 74 -8.69 -0.19 6.33
CA ARG A 74 -9.51 -1.29 6.85
C ARG A 74 -8.63 -2.48 7.25
N HIS A 75 -8.82 -3.01 8.46
CA HIS A 75 -8.07 -4.16 8.98
C HIS A 75 -7.95 -5.36 8.01
N PRO A 76 -9.01 -5.79 7.29
CA PRO A 76 -8.88 -6.90 6.33
C PRO A 76 -7.88 -6.64 5.20
N GLU A 77 -7.72 -5.38 4.78
CA GLU A 77 -6.76 -5.02 3.74
C GLU A 77 -5.33 -5.04 4.30
N LEU A 78 -5.15 -4.62 5.55
CA LEU A 78 -3.86 -4.73 6.25
C LEU A 78 -3.40 -6.18 6.33
N ASP A 79 -4.27 -7.07 6.79
CA ASP A 79 -3.96 -8.50 6.94
C ASP A 79 -3.67 -9.14 5.56
N ALA A 80 -4.43 -8.79 4.54
CA ALA A 80 -4.22 -9.28 3.17
C ALA A 80 -2.87 -8.83 2.58
N ALA A 81 -2.40 -7.62 2.90
CA ALA A 81 -1.07 -7.17 2.48
C ALA A 81 0.03 -8.00 3.15
N TYR A 82 -0.08 -8.21 4.47
CA TYR A 82 0.86 -9.06 5.21
C TYR A 82 0.90 -10.49 4.66
N GLU A 83 -0.26 -11.08 4.40
CA GLU A 83 -0.36 -12.41 3.80
C GLU A 83 0.40 -12.47 2.48
N ALA A 84 0.18 -11.50 1.58
CA ALA A 84 0.86 -11.44 0.29
C ALA A 84 2.38 -11.26 0.42
N PHE A 85 2.85 -10.45 1.37
CA PHE A 85 4.29 -10.34 1.67
C PHE A 85 4.90 -11.67 2.10
N TYR A 86 4.25 -12.39 3.02
CA TYR A 86 4.74 -13.67 3.52
C TYR A 86 4.68 -14.77 2.46
N GLU A 87 3.68 -14.74 1.58
CA GLU A 87 3.57 -15.64 0.43
C GLU A 87 4.74 -15.44 -0.54
N ILE A 88 5.04 -14.19 -0.94
CA ILE A 88 6.19 -13.89 -1.80
C ILE A 88 7.49 -14.35 -1.12
N ARG A 89 7.65 -14.07 0.16
CA ARG A 89 8.83 -14.48 0.92
C ARG A 89 9.02 -16.00 0.92
N ALA A 90 7.94 -16.76 1.10
CA ALA A 90 7.98 -18.23 1.04
C ALA A 90 8.41 -18.72 -0.34
N VAL A 91 7.84 -18.16 -1.41
CA VAL A 91 8.18 -18.50 -2.80
C VAL A 91 9.65 -18.20 -3.12
N LEU A 92 10.16 -17.03 -2.69
CA LEU A 92 11.58 -16.66 -2.87
C LEU A 92 12.53 -17.59 -2.11
N LEU A 93 12.19 -18.00 -0.89
CA LEU A 93 13.00 -18.92 -0.09
C LEU A 93 13.03 -20.33 -0.69
N GLN A 94 11.93 -20.76 -1.31
CA GLN A 94 11.85 -22.03 -2.04
C GLN A 94 12.52 -21.96 -3.41
N LYS A 95 12.83 -20.76 -3.91
CA LYS A 95 13.35 -20.50 -5.27
C LYS A 95 12.41 -21.07 -6.34
N ASP A 96 11.11 -21.00 -6.09
CA ASP A 96 10.07 -21.43 -7.02
C ASP A 96 9.85 -20.33 -8.06
N GLU A 97 10.65 -20.37 -9.12
CA GLU A 97 10.62 -19.37 -10.21
C GLU A 97 9.28 -19.31 -10.94
N GLU A 98 8.50 -20.41 -10.97
CA GLU A 98 7.20 -20.45 -11.63
C GLU A 98 6.13 -19.72 -10.80
N ALA A 99 6.20 -19.84 -9.46
CA ALA A 99 5.26 -19.17 -8.56
C ALA A 99 5.57 -17.68 -8.33
N VAL A 100 6.81 -17.23 -8.57
CA VAL A 100 7.27 -15.85 -8.33
C VAL A 100 6.33 -14.79 -8.96
N PRO A 101 6.05 -14.80 -10.27
CA PRO A 101 5.28 -13.72 -10.90
C PRO A 101 3.84 -13.62 -10.36
N GLY A 102 3.21 -14.76 -10.09
CA GLY A 102 1.85 -14.82 -9.55
C GLY A 102 1.75 -14.21 -8.14
N ALA A 103 2.72 -14.52 -7.29
CA ALA A 103 2.77 -13.98 -5.93
C ALA A 103 2.96 -12.45 -5.91
N TYR A 104 3.82 -11.90 -6.77
CA TYR A 104 4.00 -10.45 -6.91
C TYR A 104 2.76 -9.76 -7.48
N ALA A 105 2.14 -10.34 -8.50
CA ALA A 105 0.92 -9.79 -9.10
C ALA A 105 -0.21 -9.66 -8.06
N LYS A 106 -0.35 -10.64 -7.16
CA LYS A 106 -1.31 -10.59 -6.04
C LYS A 106 -1.05 -9.40 -5.12
N LEU A 107 0.18 -9.17 -4.68
CA LEU A 107 0.53 -8.01 -3.83
C LEU A 107 0.26 -6.69 -4.55
N LEU A 108 0.72 -6.55 -5.80
CA LEU A 108 0.57 -5.31 -6.58
C LEU A 108 -0.91 -4.97 -6.81
N TYR A 109 -1.73 -5.96 -7.15
CA TYR A 109 -3.18 -5.77 -7.32
C TYR A 109 -3.84 -5.30 -6.03
N ARG A 110 -3.44 -5.84 -4.87
CA ARG A 110 -3.96 -5.41 -3.56
C ARG A 110 -3.61 -3.96 -3.26
N LEU A 111 -2.35 -3.57 -3.49
CA LEU A 111 -1.89 -2.18 -3.29
C LEU A 111 -2.64 -1.20 -4.21
N ASP A 112 -2.86 -1.58 -5.47
CA ASP A 112 -3.64 -0.77 -6.42
C ASP A 112 -5.11 -0.63 -5.99
N CYS A 113 -5.72 -1.72 -5.54
CA CYS A 113 -7.09 -1.70 -5.01
C CYS A 113 -7.22 -0.80 -3.77
N MET A 114 -6.24 -0.82 -2.87
CA MET A 114 -6.21 0.09 -1.71
C MET A 114 -6.12 1.56 -2.13
N ALA A 115 -5.21 1.88 -3.06
CA ALA A 115 -5.08 3.24 -3.60
C ALA A 115 -6.35 3.69 -4.33
N PHE A 116 -6.99 2.79 -5.10
CA PHE A 116 -8.23 3.07 -5.82
C PHE A 116 -9.42 3.29 -4.89
N MET A 117 -9.55 2.51 -3.81
CA MET A 117 -10.65 2.67 -2.84
C MET A 117 -10.58 3.98 -2.05
N GLU A 118 -9.37 4.51 -1.82
CA GLU A 118 -9.17 5.80 -1.14
C GLU A 118 -9.33 7.01 -2.08
N ARG A 119 -9.26 6.81 -3.41
CA ARG A 119 -9.53 7.90 -4.35
C ARG A 119 -11.00 8.30 -4.26
N LEU A 120 -11.24 9.49 -3.73
CA LEU A 120 -12.51 10.20 -3.89
C LEU A 120 -12.78 10.38 -5.38
N SER A 121 -13.65 9.54 -5.96
CA SER A 121 -14.19 9.78 -7.29
C SER A 121 -15.27 10.85 -7.19
N ALA A 122 -15.13 11.93 -7.94
CA ALA A 122 -16.18 12.94 -8.06
C ALA A 122 -17.52 12.34 -8.54
N GLY A 123 -17.50 11.19 -9.23
CA GLY A 123 -18.70 10.46 -9.65
C GLY A 123 -19.38 9.62 -8.55
N SER A 124 -18.86 9.58 -7.32
CA SER A 124 -19.59 9.01 -6.17
C SER A 124 -20.31 10.05 -5.32
N ILE A 125 -20.04 11.35 -5.57
CA ILE A 125 -20.63 12.50 -4.87
C ILE A 125 -21.72 13.18 -5.72
N PHE A 126 -21.81 12.85 -7.02
CA PHE A 126 -22.81 13.35 -7.97
C PHE A 126 -23.43 12.24 -8.81
#